data_AF-A0A2H0VLV3-F1
#
_entry.id   AF-A0A2H0VLV3-F1
#
_cell.length_a   1.000
_cell.length_b   1.000
_cell.length_c   1.000
_cell.angle_alpha   90.00
_cell.angle_beta   90.00
_cell.angle_gamma   90.00
#
_symmetry.space_group_name_H-M   'P 1'
#
loop_
_entity.id
_entity.type
_entity.pdbx_description
1 polymer ?
#
loop_
_entity_poly.entity_id
_entity_poly.type
_entity_poly.pdbx_seq_one_letter_code
_entity_poly.pdbx_strand_id
1 'polypeptide(L)'
;MKNKRLLILLLIIAFLIIGIFIYIQKKHEWKPTEENLTNYEAVYHEFPVQFLRHAFDAYLENDSSKACILQVAVTKSDGKDYGVEGIISGLESFDKDYYKSKFVVATFGDNKEIEGSKDIQIIFKDHPDRIFYAWIGNNPQGEICLLGFNSKNEIDPDKLREMLKSTEPYFSDPNLAI
;
A
#
# COMPACT_ATOMS: atom_id res chain seq x y z
N MET A 1 -39.79 -29.73 32.31
CA MET A 1 -39.96 -28.26 32.11
C MET A 1 -38.74 -27.42 32.51
N LYS A 2 -37.98 -27.74 33.58
CA LYS A 2 -36.80 -26.97 34.02
C LYS A 2 -35.69 -26.82 32.94
N ASN A 3 -35.35 -27.89 32.22
CA ASN A 3 -34.25 -27.86 31.23
C ASN A 3 -34.52 -26.96 30.02
N LYS A 4 -35.79 -26.80 29.59
CA LYS A 4 -36.15 -25.90 28.49
C LYS A 4 -35.98 -24.42 28.87
N ARG A 5 -36.32 -24.05 30.12
CA ARG A 5 -36.14 -22.68 30.62
C ARG A 5 -34.66 -22.32 30.78
N LEU A 6 -33.85 -23.27 31.24
CA LEU A 6 -32.39 -23.10 31.34
C LEU A 6 -31.74 -22.92 29.96
N LEU A 7 -32.15 -23.72 28.96
CA LEU A 7 -31.66 -23.61 27.59
C LEU A 7 -32.00 -22.25 26.96
N ILE A 8 -33.22 -21.76 27.16
CA ILE A 8 -33.65 -20.44 26.68
C ILE A 8 -32.82 -19.32 27.32
N LEU A 9 -32.53 -19.43 28.63
CA LEU A 9 -31.70 -18.45 29.33
C LEU A 9 -30.27 -18.40 28.77
N LEU A 10 -29.67 -19.57 28.50
CA LEU A 10 -28.32 -19.68 27.93
C LEU A 10 -28.25 -19.09 26.52
N LEU A 11 -29.28 -19.30 25.69
CA LEU A 11 -29.35 -18.72 24.34
C LEU A 11 -29.44 -17.19 24.38
N ILE A 12 -30.20 -16.62 25.33
CA ILE A 12 -30.29 -15.17 25.50
C ILE A 12 -28.95 -14.58 25.92
N ILE A 13 -28.24 -15.23 26.86
CA ILE A 13 -26.91 -14.80 27.30
C ILE A 13 -25.91 -14.87 26.15
N ALA A 14 -25.92 -15.94 25.36
CA ALA A 14 -25.04 -16.07 24.19
C ALA A 14 -25.30 -14.95 23.17
N PHE A 15 -26.58 -14.64 22.88
CA PHE A 15 -26.94 -13.54 21.98
C PHE A 15 -26.49 -12.18 22.51
N LEU A 16 -26.63 -11.93 23.82
CA LEU A 16 -26.15 -10.68 24.44
C LEU A 16 -24.63 -10.55 24.36
N ILE A 17 -23.88 -11.63 24.62
CA ILE A 17 -22.42 -11.64 24.52
C ILE A 17 -21.99 -11.37 23.07
N ILE A 18 -22.62 -12.03 22.09
CA ILE A 18 -22.36 -11.83 20.67
C ILE A 18 -22.67 -10.38 20.26
N GLY A 19 -23.81 -9.83 20.71
CA GLY A 19 -24.20 -8.45 20.43
C GLY A 19 -23.23 -7.42 21.02
N ILE A 20 -22.79 -7.64 22.27
CA ILE A 20 -21.77 -6.81 22.92
C ILE A 20 -20.44 -6.91 22.18
N PHE A 21 -20.03 -8.10 21.77
CA PHE A 21 -18.79 -8.32 21.02
C PHE A 21 -18.82 -7.60 19.66
N ILE A 22 -19.92 -7.72 18.90
CA ILE A 22 -20.11 -6.98 17.63
C ILE A 22 -20.10 -5.47 17.86
N TYR A 23 -20.75 -4.99 18.92
CA TYR A 23 -20.77 -3.56 19.26
C TYR A 23 -19.38 -3.02 19.60
N ILE A 24 -18.58 -3.77 20.37
CA ILE A 24 -17.20 -3.40 20.71
C ILE A 24 -16.31 -3.37 19.46
N GLN A 25 -16.42 -4.37 18.58
CA GLN A 25 -15.69 -4.42 17.31
C GLN A 25 -15.99 -3.17 16.46
N LYS A 26 -17.28 -2.83 16.28
CA LYS A 26 -17.70 -1.68 15.49
C LYS A 26 -17.28 -0.33 16.08
N LYS A 27 -17.22 -0.23 17.41
CA LYS A 27 -16.76 1.00 18.10
C LYS A 27 -15.26 1.24 17.96
N HIS A 28 -14.47 0.18 17.73
CA HIS A 28 -13.01 0.27 17.56
C HIS A 28 -12.56 0.47 16.10
N GLU A 29 -13.49 0.66 15.17
CA GLU A 29 -13.17 1.15 13.82
C GLU A 29 -12.68 2.59 13.93
N TRP A 30 -11.38 2.79 13.74
CA TRP A 30 -10.81 4.12 13.59
C TRP A 30 -11.31 4.73 12.29
N LYS A 31 -11.78 5.97 12.36
CA LYS A 31 -12.14 6.77 11.18
C LYS A 31 -11.26 8.01 11.15
N PRO A 32 -10.68 8.37 9.99
CA PRO A 32 -9.89 9.57 9.86
C PRO A 32 -10.77 10.80 10.12
N THR A 33 -10.18 11.84 10.70
CA THR A 33 -10.82 13.17 10.78
C THR A 33 -10.80 13.83 9.40
N GLU A 34 -11.60 14.89 9.20
CA GLU A 34 -11.51 15.70 7.97
C GLU A 34 -10.11 16.27 7.77
N GLU A 35 -9.44 16.71 8.84
CA GLU A 35 -8.05 17.17 8.78
C GLU A 35 -7.09 16.07 8.30
N ASN A 36 -7.25 14.84 8.79
CA ASN A 36 -6.44 13.71 8.32
C ASN A 36 -6.67 13.44 6.83
N LEU A 37 -7.92 13.53 6.37
CA LEU A 37 -8.25 13.35 4.95
C LEU A 37 -7.63 14.44 4.08
N THR A 38 -7.72 15.71 4.47
CA THR A 38 -7.11 16.83 3.74
C THR A 38 -5.59 16.71 3.68
N ASN A 39 -4.94 16.37 4.80
CA ASN A 39 -3.50 16.18 4.85
C ASN A 39 -3.07 14.97 3.99
N TYR A 40 -3.88 13.92 3.99
CA TYR A 40 -3.63 12.74 3.16
C TYR A 40 -3.82 13.07 1.67
N GLU A 41 -4.87 13.80 1.31
CA GLU A 41 -5.14 14.27 -0.06
C GLU A 41 -3.97 15.10 -0.62
N ALA A 42 -3.35 15.95 0.20
CA ALA A 42 -2.17 16.71 -0.19
C ALA A 42 -1.02 15.81 -0.68
N VAL A 43 -0.82 14.64 -0.05
CA VAL A 43 0.19 13.66 -0.49
C VAL A 43 -0.11 13.12 -1.90
N TYR A 44 -1.36 12.98 -2.30
CA TYR A 44 -1.74 12.51 -3.66
C TYR A 44 -1.50 13.57 -4.73
N HIS A 45 -1.43 14.83 -4.32
CA HIS A 45 -1.11 15.93 -5.21
C HIS A 45 0.40 16.16 -5.34
N GLU A 46 1.22 15.47 -4.55
CA GLU A 46 2.67 15.51 -4.72
C GLU A 46 3.07 14.87 -6.05
N PHE A 47 3.86 15.60 -6.83
CA PHE A 47 4.30 15.17 -8.16
C PHE A 47 4.93 13.76 -8.16
N PRO A 48 5.80 13.38 -7.21
CA PRO A 48 6.36 12.03 -7.15
C PRO A 48 5.31 10.91 -7.04
N VAL A 49 4.19 11.16 -6.35
CA VAL A 49 3.11 10.19 -6.20
C VAL A 49 2.33 10.05 -7.51
N GLN A 50 2.02 11.16 -8.18
CA GLN A 50 1.37 11.13 -9.50
C GLN A 50 2.26 10.49 -10.56
N PHE A 51 3.57 10.75 -10.50
CA PHE A 51 4.56 10.17 -11.40
C PHE A 51 4.56 8.64 -11.34
N LEU A 52 4.30 8.02 -10.17
CA LEU A 52 4.23 6.56 -10.05
C LEU A 52 3.18 5.95 -10.98
N ARG A 53 1.98 6.56 -11.05
CA ARG A 53 0.92 6.10 -11.95
C ARG A 53 1.37 6.17 -13.41
N HIS A 54 1.98 7.29 -13.81
CA HIS A 54 2.52 7.47 -15.15
C HIS A 54 3.63 6.46 -15.48
N ALA A 55 4.52 6.17 -14.53
CA ALA A 55 5.57 5.17 -14.71
C ALA A 55 5.00 3.75 -14.89
N PHE A 56 3.99 3.38 -14.10
CA PHE A 56 3.31 2.10 -14.24
C PHE A 56 2.57 1.98 -15.58
N ASP A 57 1.89 3.04 -16.03
CA ASP A 57 1.22 3.06 -17.33
C ASP A 57 2.21 2.91 -18.48
N ALA A 58 3.31 3.68 -18.45
CA ALA A 58 4.40 3.57 -19.43
C ALA A 58 5.00 2.15 -19.48
N TYR A 59 5.19 1.51 -18.32
CA TYR A 59 5.66 0.13 -18.24
C TYR A 59 4.65 -0.88 -18.81
N LEU A 60 3.36 -0.72 -18.52
CA LEU A 60 2.30 -1.58 -19.04
C LEU A 60 2.16 -1.47 -20.56
N GLU A 61 2.31 -0.26 -21.10
CA GLU A 61 2.25 0.05 -22.53
C GLU A 61 3.55 -0.28 -23.27
N ASN A 62 4.63 -0.59 -22.55
CA ASN A 62 5.97 -0.79 -23.10
C ASN A 62 6.46 0.42 -23.91
N ASP A 63 6.21 1.63 -23.38
CA ASP A 63 6.55 2.91 -24.00
C ASP A 63 7.40 3.76 -23.05
N SER A 64 8.71 3.62 -23.16
CA SER A 64 9.68 4.36 -22.34
C SER A 64 9.76 5.86 -22.65
N SER A 65 9.02 6.36 -23.64
CA SER A 65 8.97 7.80 -23.93
C SER A 65 8.02 8.55 -23.00
N LYS A 66 7.11 7.84 -22.32
CA LYS A 66 6.06 8.41 -21.46
C LYS A 66 6.50 8.66 -20.02
N ALA A 67 7.52 7.95 -19.55
CA ALA A 67 8.09 8.14 -18.23
C ALA A 67 9.54 7.64 -18.17
N CYS A 68 10.40 8.36 -17.47
CA CYS A 68 11.74 7.88 -17.17
C CYS A 68 11.67 6.77 -16.11
N ILE A 69 12.11 5.57 -16.47
CA ILE A 69 12.20 4.42 -15.56
C ILE A 69 13.62 3.87 -15.69
N LEU A 70 14.38 3.88 -14.60
CA LEU A 70 15.74 3.35 -14.64
C LEU A 70 15.71 1.82 -14.76
N GLN A 71 16.71 1.25 -15.42
CA GLN A 71 16.79 -0.20 -15.65
C GLN A 71 16.75 -1.00 -14.34
N VAL A 72 17.31 -0.47 -13.25
CA VAL A 72 17.28 -1.06 -11.91
C VAL A 72 15.86 -1.13 -11.32
N ALA A 73 14.97 -0.21 -11.72
CA ALA A 73 13.57 -0.25 -11.33
C ALA A 73 12.74 -1.26 -12.16
N VAL A 74 13.23 -1.67 -13.32
CA VAL A 74 12.55 -2.66 -14.19
C VAL A 74 13.04 -4.07 -13.91
N THR A 75 14.35 -4.26 -13.91
CA THR A 75 14.99 -5.58 -13.97
C THR A 75 14.69 -6.41 -12.74
N LYS A 76 14.18 -7.62 -12.95
CA LYS A 76 13.97 -8.57 -11.87
C LYS A 76 15.28 -8.89 -11.13
N SER A 77 15.25 -8.77 -9.81
CA SER A 77 16.31 -9.23 -8.90
C SER A 77 15.69 -9.85 -7.65
N ASP A 78 16.25 -10.98 -7.20
CA ASP A 78 15.84 -11.70 -5.99
C ASP A 78 16.71 -11.34 -4.76
N GLY A 79 17.33 -10.16 -4.79
CA GLY A 79 18.13 -9.64 -3.67
C GLY A 79 19.53 -10.25 -3.54
N LYS A 80 19.86 -11.26 -4.34
CA LYS A 80 21.20 -11.87 -4.38
C LYS A 80 22.22 -11.01 -5.12
N ASP A 81 21.78 -10.28 -6.14
CA ASP A 81 22.67 -9.54 -7.04
C ASP A 81 23.03 -8.12 -6.56
N TYR A 82 22.32 -7.60 -5.55
CA TYR A 82 22.55 -6.26 -4.98
C TYR A 82 22.78 -6.26 -3.46
N GLY A 83 23.05 -7.43 -2.87
CA GLY A 83 23.52 -7.56 -1.48
C GLY A 83 22.47 -7.31 -0.39
N VAL A 84 21.18 -7.22 -0.74
CA VAL A 84 20.09 -7.08 0.23
C VAL A 84 19.26 -8.35 0.24
N GLU A 85 19.65 -9.29 1.09
CA GLU A 85 18.86 -10.47 1.36
C GLU A 85 17.46 -10.07 1.84
N GLY A 86 16.43 -10.72 1.28
CA GLY A 86 15.05 -10.48 1.70
C GLY A 86 14.28 -9.42 0.90
N ILE A 87 14.84 -8.91 -0.20
CA ILE A 87 14.17 -7.93 -1.07
C ILE A 87 13.99 -8.51 -2.48
N ILE A 88 12.79 -8.32 -3.02
CA ILE A 88 12.46 -8.57 -4.42
C ILE A 88 12.38 -7.20 -5.10
N SER A 89 13.13 -7.04 -6.18
CA SER A 89 13.28 -5.76 -6.89
C SER A 89 12.88 -5.88 -8.35
N GLY A 90 12.49 -4.75 -8.93
CA GLY A 90 12.18 -4.62 -10.35
C GLY A 90 10.71 -4.88 -10.67
N LEU A 91 10.15 -4.07 -11.57
CA LEU A 91 8.79 -4.23 -12.07
C LEU A 91 8.55 -5.62 -12.69
N GLU A 92 9.57 -6.23 -13.30
CA GLU A 92 9.50 -7.58 -13.87
C GLU A 92 9.34 -8.70 -12.82
N SER A 93 9.51 -8.39 -11.54
CA SER A 93 9.38 -9.38 -10.47
C SER A 93 7.95 -9.64 -10.02
N PHE A 94 7.00 -8.82 -10.45
CA PHE A 94 5.61 -8.89 -9.98
C PHE A 94 4.65 -9.03 -11.16
N ASP A 95 3.44 -9.50 -10.87
CA ASP A 95 2.38 -9.59 -11.88
C ASP A 95 2.02 -8.18 -12.38
N LYS A 96 1.81 -8.05 -13.70
CA LYS A 96 1.41 -6.78 -14.30
C LYS A 96 0.04 -6.30 -13.81
N ASP A 97 -0.80 -7.19 -13.29
CA ASP A 97 -2.11 -6.83 -12.73
C ASP A 97 -1.99 -5.90 -11.51
N TYR A 98 -0.91 -5.97 -10.72
CA TYR A 98 -0.63 -4.97 -9.67
C TYR A 98 -0.60 -3.57 -10.26
N TYR A 99 0.10 -3.38 -11.37
CA TYR A 99 0.25 -2.07 -11.98
C TYR A 99 -1.03 -1.54 -12.58
N LYS A 100 -2.03 -2.39 -12.87
CA LYS A 100 -3.36 -1.93 -13.32
C LYS A 100 -4.24 -1.48 -12.16
N SER A 101 -3.98 -2.00 -10.96
CA SER A 101 -4.72 -1.65 -9.76
C SER A 101 -4.45 -0.19 -9.39
N LYS A 102 -5.47 0.45 -8.81
CA LYS A 102 -5.24 1.67 -8.04
C LYS A 102 -4.37 1.38 -6.82
N PHE A 103 -3.65 2.36 -6.31
CA PHE A 103 -2.90 2.20 -5.06
C PHE A 103 -3.17 3.31 -4.06
N VAL A 104 -2.89 3.00 -2.79
CA VAL A 104 -2.83 3.99 -1.72
C VAL A 104 -1.40 4.19 -1.22
N VAL A 105 -1.08 5.42 -0.81
CA VAL A 105 0.21 5.78 -0.20
C VAL A 105 0.15 5.50 1.30
N ALA A 106 0.94 4.53 1.77
CA ALA A 106 1.06 4.22 3.19
C ALA A 106 2.04 5.15 3.90
N THR A 107 3.17 5.46 3.25
CA THR A 107 4.14 6.44 3.76
C THR A 107 4.74 7.24 2.61
N PHE A 108 5.04 8.50 2.87
CA PHE A 108 5.70 9.41 1.94
C PHE A 108 6.74 10.23 2.70
N GLY A 109 7.98 10.25 2.20
CA GLY A 109 9.05 11.01 2.84
C GLY A 109 10.30 11.12 1.98
N ASP A 110 11.28 11.85 2.47
CA ASP A 110 12.59 11.94 1.85
C ASP A 110 13.33 10.60 1.97
N ASN A 111 13.97 10.19 0.88
CA ASN A 111 14.85 9.04 0.88
C ASN A 111 16.16 9.42 1.58
N LYS A 112 16.57 8.61 2.56
CA LYS A 112 17.80 8.87 3.35
C LYS A 112 19.08 8.44 2.64
N GLU A 113 18.97 7.55 1.66
CA GLU A 113 20.10 6.96 0.94
C GLU A 113 20.39 7.71 -0.36
N ILE A 114 19.39 8.35 -0.95
CA ILE A 114 19.50 9.06 -2.23
C ILE A 114 18.98 10.49 -2.04
N GLU A 115 19.91 11.43 -1.89
CA GLU A 115 19.61 12.85 -1.70
C GLU A 115 18.70 13.40 -2.81
N GLY A 116 17.70 14.19 -2.42
CA GLY A 116 16.75 14.81 -3.35
C GLY A 116 15.71 13.84 -3.94
N SER A 117 15.66 12.58 -3.48
CA SER A 117 14.64 11.63 -3.89
C SER A 117 13.62 11.35 -2.77
N LYS A 118 12.47 10.79 -3.15
CA LYS A 118 11.39 10.38 -2.26
C LYS A 118 11.37 8.86 -2.11
N ASP A 119 11.07 8.41 -0.90
CA ASP A 119 10.69 7.03 -0.59
C ASP A 119 9.18 6.97 -0.35
N ILE A 120 8.50 6.18 -1.17
CA ILE A 120 7.05 6.08 -1.20
C ILE A 120 6.69 4.61 -0.96
N GLN A 121 5.96 4.36 0.13
CA GLN A 121 5.37 3.04 0.35
C GLN A 121 3.94 3.05 -0.15
N ILE A 122 3.61 2.10 -1.01
CA ILE A 122 2.26 1.95 -1.56
C ILE A 122 1.69 0.55 -1.29
N ILE A 123 0.37 0.47 -1.30
CA ILE A 123 -0.38 -0.79 -1.29
C ILE A 123 -1.40 -0.73 -2.43
N PHE A 124 -1.43 -1.76 -3.27
CA PHE A 124 -2.41 -1.84 -4.36
C PHE A 124 -3.77 -2.27 -3.81
N LYS A 125 -4.83 -1.60 -4.27
CA LYS A 125 -6.21 -1.79 -3.80
C LYS A 125 -6.77 -3.17 -4.14
N ASP A 126 -6.57 -3.61 -5.37
CA ASP A 126 -7.10 -4.89 -5.85
C ASP A 126 -6.20 -6.06 -5.45
N HIS A 127 -4.97 -5.76 -5.00
CA HIS A 127 -3.98 -6.71 -4.49
C HIS A 127 -3.33 -6.18 -3.18
N PRO A 128 -4.09 -6.11 -2.07
CA PRO A 128 -3.62 -5.54 -0.81
C PRO A 128 -2.80 -6.55 0.01
N ASP A 129 -2.02 -7.39 -0.67
CA ASP A 129 -1.30 -8.50 -0.07
C ASP A 129 0.16 -8.17 0.25
N ARG A 130 0.69 -7.03 -0.24
CA ARG A 130 2.07 -6.61 -0.03
C ARG A 130 2.25 -5.11 0.05
N ILE A 131 3.40 -4.72 0.59
CA ILE A 131 3.88 -3.34 0.63
C ILE A 131 4.93 -3.19 -0.44
N PHE A 132 4.80 -2.16 -1.25
CA PHE A 132 5.76 -1.81 -2.29
C PHE A 132 6.48 -0.53 -1.93
N TYR A 133 7.79 -0.51 -2.16
CA TYR A 133 8.68 0.61 -1.92
C TYR A 133 9.11 1.15 -3.27
N ALA A 134 8.75 2.40 -3.55
CA ALA A 134 9.11 3.07 -4.78
C ALA A 134 9.99 4.28 -4.47
N TRP A 135 11.08 4.41 -5.21
CA TRP A 135 12.00 5.53 -5.08
C TRP A 135 11.88 6.44 -6.30
N ILE A 136 11.50 7.69 -6.09
CA ILE A 136 11.32 8.68 -7.15
C ILE A 136 12.30 9.82 -6.95
N GLY A 137 13.11 10.14 -7.96
CA GLY A 137 14.06 11.24 -7.89
C GLY A 137 14.73 11.50 -9.23
N ASN A 138 15.71 12.38 -9.24
CA ASN A 138 16.38 12.76 -10.48
C ASN A 138 17.43 11.73 -10.90
N ASN A 139 17.49 11.41 -12.20
CA ASN A 139 18.64 10.73 -12.80
C ASN A 139 19.85 11.70 -12.91
N PRO A 140 21.04 11.23 -13.34
CA PRO A 140 22.21 12.08 -13.51
C PRO A 140 22.03 13.25 -14.49
N GLN A 141 21.02 13.19 -15.36
CA GLN A 141 20.66 14.25 -16.32
C GLN A 141 19.65 15.25 -15.75
N GLY A 142 19.17 15.06 -14.51
CA GLY A 142 18.23 15.94 -13.83
C GLY A 142 16.76 15.65 -14.14
N GLU A 143 16.45 14.58 -14.87
CA GLU A 143 15.08 14.15 -15.16
C GLU A 143 14.51 13.30 -14.01
N ILE A 144 13.27 13.54 -13.62
CA ILE A 144 12.60 12.74 -12.58
C ILE A 144 12.28 11.35 -13.14
N CYS A 145 12.71 10.33 -12.41
CA CYS A 145 12.60 8.94 -12.81
C CYS A 145 12.12 8.06 -11.65
N LEU A 146 11.57 6.90 -12.02
CA LEU A 146 11.46 5.78 -11.10
C LEU A 146 12.84 5.14 -10.94
N LEU A 147 13.45 5.36 -9.78
CA LEU A 147 14.81 4.93 -9.45
C LEU A 147 14.86 3.51 -8.92
N GLY A 148 13.78 3.02 -8.30
CA GLY A 148 13.70 1.68 -7.76
C GLY A 148 12.27 1.29 -7.42
N PHE A 149 11.94 0.01 -7.55
CA PHE A 149 10.65 -0.55 -7.18
C PHE A 149 10.85 -1.92 -6.53
N ASN A 150 10.41 -2.05 -5.29
CA ASN A 150 10.81 -3.17 -4.43
C ASN A 150 9.66 -3.65 -3.54
N SER A 151 9.76 -4.87 -3.05
CA SER A 151 8.96 -5.38 -1.94
C SER A 151 9.78 -6.38 -1.12
N LYS A 152 9.44 -6.58 0.16
CA LYS A 152 10.07 -7.63 0.96
C LYS A 152 9.65 -8.99 0.45
N ASN A 153 10.58 -9.94 0.35
CA ASN A 153 10.28 -11.32 -0.04
C ASN A 153 9.31 -12.00 0.97
N GLU A 154 9.51 -11.71 2.25
CA GLU A 154 8.70 -12.17 3.37
C GLU A 154 7.91 -11.00 3.93
N ILE A 155 6.61 -11.23 4.11
CA ILE A 155 5.68 -10.23 4.58
C ILE A 155 5.32 -10.58 6.00
N ASP A 156 5.61 -9.68 6.92
CA ASP A 156 5.09 -9.76 8.27
C ASP A 156 3.57 -9.50 8.22
N PRO A 157 2.73 -10.52 8.48
CA PRO A 157 1.29 -10.41 8.34
C PRO A 157 0.67 -9.44 9.35
N ASP A 158 1.29 -9.25 10.51
CA ASP A 158 0.81 -8.33 11.52
C ASP A 158 1.12 -6.89 11.12
N LYS A 159 2.31 -6.64 10.59
CA LYS A 159 2.68 -5.33 10.03
C LYS A 159 1.81 -4.96 8.82
N LEU A 160 1.58 -5.90 7.91
CA LEU A 160 0.69 -5.67 6.77
C LEU A 160 -0.71 -5.33 7.25
N ARG A 161 -1.25 -6.09 8.21
CA ARG A 161 -2.59 -5.84 8.76
C ARG A 161 -2.69 -4.47 9.42
N GLU A 162 -1.67 -4.05 10.16
CA GLU A 162 -1.62 -2.73 10.79
C GLU A 162 -1.64 -1.61 9.74
N MET A 163 -0.83 -1.73 8.69
CA MET A 163 -0.82 -0.75 7.60
C MET A 163 -2.10 -0.75 6.77
N LEU A 164 -2.70 -1.91 6.51
CA LEU A 164 -4.00 -1.98 5.85
C LEU A 164 -5.06 -1.28 6.69
N LYS A 165 -5.07 -1.49 8.00
CA LYS A 165 -6.02 -0.82 8.90
C LYS A 165 -5.88 0.69 8.90
N SER A 166 -4.65 1.22 8.80
CA SER A 166 -4.44 2.67 8.74
C SER A 166 -4.75 3.28 7.36
N THR A 167 -4.75 2.47 6.30
CA THR A 167 -4.97 2.92 4.91
C THR A 167 -6.37 2.58 4.34
N GLU A 168 -7.10 1.68 4.99
CA GLU A 168 -8.46 1.24 4.62
C GLU A 168 -9.45 2.37 4.34
N PRO A 169 -9.49 3.46 5.15
CA PRO A 169 -10.38 4.58 4.86
C PRO A 169 -10.11 5.23 3.51
N TYR A 170 -8.85 5.23 3.05
CA TYR A 170 -8.44 5.87 1.80
C TYR A 170 -8.68 4.98 0.58
N PHE A 171 -8.67 3.65 0.73
CA PHE A 171 -9.08 2.74 -0.35
C PHE A 171 -10.53 2.97 -0.80
N SER A 172 -11.37 3.43 0.13
CA SER A 172 -12.79 3.68 -0.12
C SER A 172 -13.06 5.01 -0.83
N ASP A 173 -12.11 5.94 -0.78
CA ASP A 173 -12.21 7.24 -1.46
C ASP A 173 -11.58 7.13 -2.87
N PRO A 174 -12.37 7.26 -3.96
CA PRO A 174 -11.85 7.10 -5.32
C PRO A 174 -10.86 8.20 -5.73
N ASN A 175 -10.81 9.33 -5.02
CA ASN A 175 -9.89 10.44 -5.30
C ASN A 175 -8.54 10.25 -4.62
N LEU A 176 -8.50 9.43 -3.55
CA LEU A 176 -7.30 9.11 -2.78
C LEU A 176 -6.70 7.77 -3.18
N ALA A 177 -6.99 7.29 -4.38
CA ALA A 177 -6.36 6.11 -4.94
C ALA A 177 -6.13 6.34 -6.44
N ILE A 178 -4.87 6.26 -6.87
CA ILE A 178 -4.44 6.53 -8.25
C ILE A 178 -4.31 5.23 -9.03
#